data_AF-A0A6M1E0D2-F1
#
_entry.id   AF-A0A6M1E0D2-F1
#
_cell.length_a   1.000
_cell.length_b   1.000
_cell.length_c   1.000
_cell.angle_alpha   90.00
_cell.angle_beta   90.00
_cell.angle_gamma   90.00
#
_symmetry.space_group_name_H-M   'P 1'
#
loop_
_entity.id
_entity.type
_entity.pdbx_description
1 polymer ?
#
loop_
_entity_poly.entity_id
_entity_poly.type
_entity_poly.pdbx_seq_one_letter_code
_entity_poly.pdbx_strand_id
1 'polypeptide(L)'
;MRPLLSFILLGLLTTSLSAQSIASKDHAKDIAMIQSFIADLADDSKAIDIVLSQHLIIQNPSDELYDYLEVSLQEVRINLMTKRTDEITYTPYSNMPRKEINDIDPENLDTQNMYFLHYRKRQMLAVYVENNKIGSFTLVSKGGRKAHFVRY
;
A
#
# COMPACT_ATOMS: atom_id res chain seq x y z
N MET A 1 -6.67 74.61 26.94
CA MET A 1 -5.41 74.15 26.30
C MET A 1 -5.11 72.74 26.79
N ARG A 2 -4.87 71.82 25.84
CA ARG A 2 -4.23 70.48 25.95
C ARG A 2 -4.95 69.35 26.74
N PRO A 3 -5.56 68.38 26.05
CA PRO A 3 -5.67 67.01 26.53
C PRO A 3 -4.39 66.21 26.23
N LEU A 4 -3.88 65.48 27.22
CA LEU A 4 -2.85 64.45 27.06
C LEU A 4 -3.45 63.25 26.32
N LEU A 5 -2.92 62.93 25.13
CA LEU A 5 -3.18 61.65 24.47
C LEU A 5 -2.14 60.63 24.93
N SER A 6 -2.58 59.63 25.69
CA SER A 6 -1.84 58.37 25.87
C SER A 6 -2.13 57.45 24.68
N PHE A 7 -1.11 57.17 23.87
CA PHE A 7 -1.17 56.14 22.83
C PHE A 7 -0.80 54.78 23.44
N ILE A 8 -1.77 53.87 23.50
CA ILE A 8 -1.56 52.46 23.82
C ILE A 8 -1.03 51.76 22.56
N LEU A 9 0.21 51.28 22.62
CA LEU A 9 0.85 50.50 21.57
C LEU A 9 0.41 49.02 21.71
N LEU A 10 -0.58 48.59 20.93
CA LEU A 10 -0.97 47.18 20.83
C LEU A 10 -0.19 46.53 19.67
N GLY A 11 0.88 45.80 20.01
CA GLY A 11 1.66 45.02 19.05
C GLY A 11 0.85 43.85 18.49
N LEU A 12 0.53 43.93 17.21
CA LEU A 12 -0.02 42.82 16.42
C LEU A 12 1.09 41.80 16.14
N LEU A 13 1.20 40.79 17.00
CA LEU A 13 1.94 39.56 16.72
C LEU A 13 1.10 38.69 15.77
N THR A 14 1.26 38.89 14.46
CA THR A 14 0.75 37.94 13.46
C THR A 14 1.71 36.76 13.37
N THR A 15 1.45 35.70 14.14
CA THR A 15 2.10 34.41 13.95
C THR A 15 1.58 33.78 12.66
N SER A 16 2.37 33.87 11.59
CA SER A 16 2.13 33.09 10.38
C SER A 16 2.35 31.60 10.69
N LEU A 17 1.25 30.86 10.94
CA LEU A 17 1.28 29.41 10.91
C LEU A 17 1.54 28.96 9.46
N SER A 18 2.74 28.44 9.20
CA SER A 18 3.00 27.67 7.99
C SER A 18 2.31 26.31 8.12
N ALA A 19 1.15 26.15 7.48
CA ALA A 19 0.57 24.84 7.23
C ALA A 19 1.49 24.10 6.25
N GLN A 20 2.27 23.14 6.74
CA GLN A 20 3.10 22.29 5.91
C GLN A 20 2.18 21.37 5.12
N SER A 21 1.94 21.67 3.84
CA SER A 21 1.14 20.80 2.97
C SER A 21 1.90 19.49 2.78
N ILE A 22 1.43 18.43 3.42
CA ILE A 22 1.89 17.07 3.13
C ILE A 22 1.59 16.86 1.64
N ALA A 23 2.64 16.66 0.83
CA ALA A 23 2.46 16.38 -0.59
C ALA A 23 1.55 15.17 -0.73
N SER A 24 0.46 15.30 -1.49
CA SER A 24 -0.44 14.19 -1.75
C SER A 24 0.34 13.07 -2.44
N LYS A 25 0.28 11.86 -1.89
CA LYS A 25 0.95 10.72 -2.49
C LYS A 25 0.39 10.44 -3.89
N ASP A 26 1.30 10.22 -4.85
CA ASP A 26 0.92 9.79 -6.20
C ASP A 26 0.60 8.28 -6.21
N HIS A 27 -0.68 7.95 -6.05
CA HIS A 27 -1.15 6.57 -6.11
C HIS A 27 -1.11 5.98 -7.52
N ALA A 28 -1.09 6.78 -8.59
CA ALA A 28 -1.16 6.26 -9.95
C ALA A 28 0.10 5.47 -10.32
N LYS A 29 1.26 5.98 -9.90
CA LYS A 29 2.55 5.31 -10.10
C LYS A 29 2.60 3.94 -9.40
N ASP A 30 2.18 3.89 -8.14
CA ASP A 30 2.16 2.65 -7.37
C ASP A 30 1.17 1.64 -7.95
N ILE A 31 -0.02 2.09 -8.35
CA ILE A 31 -1.01 1.24 -8.99
C ILE A 31 -0.46 0.64 -10.29
N ALA A 32 0.24 1.43 -11.12
CA ALA A 32 0.85 0.92 -12.34
C ALA A 32 1.92 -0.15 -12.07
N MET A 33 2.71 0.01 -11.01
CA MET A 33 3.68 -1.01 -10.58
C MET A 33 2.98 -2.28 -10.10
N ILE A 34 1.94 -2.17 -9.28
CA ILE A 34 1.17 -3.32 -8.82
C ILE A 34 0.51 -4.03 -10.01
N GLN A 35 0.00 -3.29 -11.00
CA GLN A 35 -0.53 -3.86 -12.23
C GLN A 35 0.52 -4.65 -12.99
N SER A 36 1.75 -4.13 -13.10
CA SER A 36 2.86 -4.87 -13.72
C SER A 36 3.19 -6.15 -12.96
N PHE A 37 3.22 -6.10 -11.63
CA PHE A 37 3.42 -7.26 -10.78
C PHE A 37 2.34 -8.33 -11.00
N ILE A 38 1.07 -7.92 -11.03
CA ILE A 38 -0.06 -8.83 -11.24
C ILE A 38 -0.07 -9.41 -12.67
N ALA A 39 0.26 -8.61 -13.67
CA ALA A 39 0.36 -9.07 -15.06
C ALA A 39 1.43 -10.15 -15.20
N ASP A 40 2.61 -9.91 -14.63
CA ASP A 40 3.72 -10.86 -14.63
C ASP A 40 3.43 -12.13 -13.82
N LEU A 41 2.70 -12.01 -12.71
CA LEU A 41 2.23 -13.16 -11.95
C LEU A 41 1.20 -14.00 -12.70
N ALA A 42 0.33 -13.36 -13.47
CA ALA A 42 -0.73 -14.01 -14.25
C ALA A 42 -0.19 -14.69 -15.53
N ASP A 43 1.01 -14.34 -15.98
CA ASP A 43 1.71 -15.01 -17.08
C ASP A 43 2.30 -16.34 -16.60
N ASP A 44 1.70 -17.45 -17.04
CA ASP A 44 2.11 -18.81 -16.68
C ASP A 44 3.42 -19.24 -17.35
N SER A 45 3.85 -18.53 -18.39
CA SER A 45 5.14 -18.74 -19.06
C SER A 45 6.30 -18.10 -18.29
N LYS A 46 6.02 -17.16 -17.38
CA LYS A 46 7.04 -16.47 -16.59
C LYS A 46 7.39 -17.29 -15.34
N ALA A 47 8.68 -17.54 -15.13
CA ALA A 47 9.14 -18.25 -13.93
C ALA A 47 8.93 -17.38 -12.66
N ILE A 48 8.58 -18.00 -11.53
CA ILE A 48 8.23 -17.25 -10.30
C ILE A 48 9.44 -16.55 -9.69
N ASP A 49 10.61 -17.16 -9.71
CA ASP A 49 11.88 -16.58 -9.30
C ASP A 49 12.19 -15.27 -10.07
N ILE A 50 11.84 -15.21 -11.37
CA ILE A 50 11.93 -14.00 -12.18
C ILE A 50 10.95 -12.94 -11.67
N VAL A 51 9.69 -13.30 -11.39
CA VAL A 51 8.70 -12.36 -10.86
C VAL A 51 9.13 -11.81 -9.50
N LEU A 52 9.60 -12.70 -8.62
CA LEU A 52 10.12 -12.40 -7.29
C LEU A 52 11.26 -11.39 -7.38
N SER A 53 12.29 -11.68 -8.16
CA SER A 53 13.47 -10.80 -8.30
C SER A 53 13.14 -9.44 -8.94
N GLN A 54 12.21 -9.40 -9.89
CA GLN A 54 11.80 -8.17 -10.55
C GLN A 54 11.00 -7.25 -9.62
N HIS A 55 9.98 -7.80 -8.96
CA HIS A 55 8.96 -6.98 -8.28
C HIS A 55 9.20 -6.79 -6.79
N LEU A 56 9.81 -7.75 -6.10
CA LEU A 56 9.89 -7.72 -4.64
C LEU A 56 11.19 -7.07 -4.15
N ILE A 57 11.10 -6.44 -2.98
CA ILE A 57 12.23 -6.07 -2.14
C ILE A 57 12.27 -7.04 -0.95
N ILE A 58 13.44 -7.61 -0.70
CA ILE A 58 13.67 -8.61 0.36
C ILE A 58 14.82 -8.12 1.24
N GLN A 59 14.53 -7.90 2.51
CA GLN A 59 15.43 -7.42 3.54
C GLN A 59 15.93 -8.60 4.36
N ASN A 60 17.23 -8.87 4.29
CA ASN A 60 17.88 -10.04 4.92
C ASN A 60 17.43 -11.37 4.27
N PRO A 61 17.81 -11.60 3.01
CA PRO A 61 17.47 -12.83 2.30
C PRO A 61 17.97 -14.07 3.04
N SER A 62 17.10 -15.09 3.10
CA SER A 62 17.44 -16.46 3.50
C SER A 62 16.80 -17.44 2.53
N ASP A 63 17.38 -18.62 2.38
CA ASP A 63 16.83 -19.67 1.50
C ASP A 63 15.40 -20.04 1.92
N GLU A 64 15.14 -20.16 3.23
CA GLU A 64 13.80 -20.41 3.78
C GLU A 64 12.79 -19.31 3.42
N LEU A 65 13.21 -18.04 3.42
CA LEU A 65 12.36 -16.92 3.04
C LEU A 65 12.07 -16.94 1.54
N TYR A 66 13.06 -17.24 0.69
CA TYR A 66 12.83 -17.39 -0.74
C TYR A 66 11.85 -18.53 -1.03
N ASP A 67 12.04 -19.71 -0.44
CA ASP A 67 11.12 -20.85 -0.59
C ASP A 67 9.68 -20.46 -0.18
N TYR A 68 9.54 -19.78 0.96
CA TYR A 68 8.24 -19.28 1.42
C TYR A 68 7.60 -18.29 0.43
N LEU A 69 8.39 -17.35 -0.10
CA LEU A 69 7.90 -16.35 -1.03
C LEU A 69 7.53 -16.97 -2.37
N GLU A 70 8.31 -17.92 -2.87
CA GLU A 70 7.98 -18.64 -4.10
C GLU A 70 6.64 -19.35 -3.95
N VAL A 71 6.43 -20.11 -2.87
CA VAL A 71 5.15 -20.77 -2.59
C VAL A 71 4.01 -19.76 -2.50
N SER A 72 4.21 -18.65 -1.78
CA SER A 72 3.21 -17.59 -1.63
C SER A 72 2.84 -16.94 -2.97
N LEU A 73 3.82 -16.68 -3.84
CA LEU A 73 3.58 -16.15 -5.18
C LEU A 73 2.86 -17.17 -6.07
N GLN A 74 3.15 -18.47 -5.93
CA GLN A 74 2.42 -19.51 -6.64
C GLN A 74 0.95 -19.59 -6.23
N GLU A 75 0.64 -19.46 -4.94
CA GLU A 75 -0.75 -19.40 -4.48
C GLU A 75 -1.51 -18.21 -5.09
N VAL A 76 -0.86 -17.05 -5.16
CA VAL A 76 -1.43 -15.86 -5.83
C VAL A 76 -1.63 -16.12 -7.33
N ARG A 77 -0.66 -16.71 -8.02
CA ARG A 77 -0.77 -17.08 -9.45
C ARG A 77 -1.95 -18.01 -9.68
N ILE A 78 -2.07 -19.09 -8.92
CA ILE A 78 -3.20 -20.03 -9.01
C ILE A 78 -4.52 -19.29 -8.81
N ASN A 79 -4.58 -18.36 -7.85
CA ASN A 79 -5.76 -17.54 -7.64
C ASN A 79 -6.09 -16.66 -8.87
N LEU A 80 -5.08 -16.10 -9.54
CA LEU A 80 -5.22 -15.25 -10.72
C LEU A 80 -5.65 -16.01 -11.98
N MET A 81 -5.24 -17.27 -12.16
CA MET A 81 -5.57 -18.07 -13.36
C MET A 81 -7.09 -18.20 -13.61
N THR A 82 -7.91 -18.08 -12.57
CA THR A 82 -9.38 -18.15 -12.66
C THR A 82 -10.04 -16.78 -12.86
N LYS A 83 -9.25 -15.72 -13.01
CA LYS A 83 -9.70 -14.33 -12.98
C LYS A 83 -9.25 -13.60 -14.23
N ARG A 84 -10.05 -12.62 -14.60
CA ARG A 84 -9.73 -11.64 -15.62
C ARG A 84 -8.99 -10.48 -14.96
N THR A 85 -7.72 -10.31 -15.28
CA THR A 85 -6.85 -9.29 -14.66
C THR A 85 -7.32 -7.86 -14.95
N ASP A 86 -8.00 -7.65 -16.07
CA ASP A 86 -8.66 -6.39 -16.45
C ASP A 86 -9.88 -6.04 -15.58
N GLU A 87 -10.48 -7.02 -14.89
CA GLU A 87 -11.58 -6.81 -13.93
C GLU A 87 -11.07 -6.54 -12.50
N ILE A 88 -9.75 -6.53 -12.26
CA ILE A 88 -9.16 -6.26 -10.93
C ILE A 88 -9.15 -4.76 -10.67
N THR A 89 -9.71 -4.35 -9.52
CA THR A 89 -9.68 -2.97 -9.05
C THR A 89 -8.66 -2.80 -7.94
N TYR A 90 -7.93 -1.68 -7.96
CA TYR A 90 -6.85 -1.36 -7.04
C TYR A 90 -7.27 -0.19 -6.16
N THR A 91 -7.47 -0.44 -4.86
CA THR A 91 -7.98 0.57 -3.92
C THR A 91 -6.90 0.92 -2.91
N PRO A 92 -6.45 2.17 -2.81
CA PRO A 92 -5.52 2.58 -1.75
C PRO A 92 -6.22 2.50 -0.39
N TYR A 93 -5.45 2.28 0.68
CA TYR A 93 -5.97 2.17 2.05
C TYR A 93 -6.87 3.34 2.44
N SER A 94 -6.51 4.57 2.07
CA SER A 94 -7.27 5.79 2.37
C SER A 94 -8.71 5.75 1.83
N ASN A 95 -8.97 4.95 0.80
CA ASN A 95 -10.25 4.86 0.10
C ASN A 95 -11.01 3.58 0.46
N MET A 96 -10.48 2.75 1.35
CA MET A 96 -11.15 1.53 1.76
C MET A 96 -12.31 1.80 2.74
N PRO A 97 -13.40 1.03 2.66
CA PRO A 97 -14.44 1.07 3.69
C PRO A 97 -13.86 0.67 5.05
N ARG A 98 -14.14 1.46 6.11
CA ARG A 98 -13.63 1.20 7.47
C ARG A 98 -13.87 -0.23 7.96
N LYS A 99 -15.02 -0.82 7.60
CA LYS A 99 -15.36 -2.19 7.98
C LYS A 99 -14.41 -3.23 7.40
N GLU A 100 -13.86 -3.00 6.21
CA GLU A 100 -12.99 -3.95 5.50
C GLU A 100 -11.55 -3.88 6.00
N ILE A 101 -11.10 -2.71 6.45
CA ILE A 101 -9.76 -2.51 7.03
C ILE A 101 -9.65 -2.82 8.51
N ASN A 102 -10.77 -3.09 9.21
CA ASN A 102 -10.74 -3.49 10.62
C ASN A 102 -10.00 -4.81 10.85
N ASP A 103 -10.07 -5.72 9.88
CA ASP A 103 -9.41 -7.02 9.93
C ASP A 103 -7.99 -6.97 9.34
N ILE A 104 -7.43 -5.78 9.14
CA ILE A 104 -6.10 -5.59 8.57
C ILE A 104 -5.20 -5.01 9.66
N ASP A 105 -4.08 -5.67 9.91
CA ASP A 105 -3.03 -5.18 10.80
C ASP A 105 -1.89 -4.61 9.95
N PRO A 106 -1.68 -3.27 9.96
CA PRO A 106 -0.59 -2.64 9.24
C PRO A 106 0.80 -2.99 9.78
N GLU A 107 0.94 -3.57 10.98
CA GLU A 107 2.25 -3.92 11.58
C GLU A 107 3.25 -2.75 11.62
N ASN A 108 2.75 -1.52 11.88
CA ASN A 108 3.50 -0.25 11.86
C ASN A 108 3.99 0.22 10.48
N LEU A 109 3.56 -0.43 9.39
CA LEU A 109 3.82 0.05 8.04
C LEU A 109 2.94 1.25 7.70
N ASP A 110 3.47 2.16 6.88
CA ASP A 110 2.74 3.35 6.43
C ASP A 110 1.57 2.95 5.50
N THR A 111 0.34 3.21 5.97
CA THR A 111 -0.89 2.86 5.26
C THR A 111 -1.07 3.60 3.94
N GLN A 112 -0.38 4.73 3.72
CA GLN A 112 -0.39 5.40 2.41
C GLN A 112 0.25 4.54 1.31
N ASN A 113 1.05 3.55 1.70
CA ASN A 113 1.70 2.58 0.81
C ASN A 113 0.94 1.27 0.67
N MET A 114 -0.27 1.16 1.23
CA MET A 114 -1.09 -0.05 1.18
C MET A 114 -2.19 0.03 0.13
N TYR A 115 -2.34 -1.06 -0.60
CA TYR A 115 -3.30 -1.20 -1.68
C TYR A 115 -4.03 -2.54 -1.58
N PHE A 116 -5.30 -2.53 -1.93
CA PHE A 116 -6.19 -3.68 -1.84
C PHE A 116 -6.78 -4.00 -3.20
N LEU A 117 -6.54 -5.22 -3.65
CA LEU A 117 -6.98 -5.70 -4.94
C LEU A 117 -8.29 -6.44 -4.76
N HIS A 118 -9.26 -6.09 -5.59
CA HIS A 118 -10.57 -6.72 -5.59
C HIS A 118 -10.89 -7.28 -6.96
N TYR A 119 -11.47 -8.47 -6.98
CA TYR A 119 -12.09 -9.05 -8.16
C TYR A 119 -13.58 -9.20 -7.87
N ARG A 120 -14.43 -8.55 -8.69
CA ARG A 120 -15.90 -8.58 -8.53
C ARG A 120 -16.36 -8.26 -7.11
N LYS A 121 -15.84 -7.16 -6.53
CA LYS A 121 -16.12 -6.68 -5.16
C LYS A 121 -15.65 -7.60 -4.03
N ARG A 122 -14.83 -8.61 -4.32
CA ARG A 122 -14.20 -9.47 -3.32
C ARG A 122 -12.73 -9.12 -3.23
N GLN A 123 -12.28 -8.70 -2.06
CA GLN A 123 -10.86 -8.51 -1.78
C GLN A 123 -10.14 -9.85 -1.93
N MET A 124 -9.02 -9.85 -2.65
CA MET A 124 -8.25 -11.06 -2.94
C MET A 124 -6.79 -10.95 -2.50
N LEU A 125 -6.21 -9.76 -2.60
CA LEU A 125 -4.82 -9.51 -2.26
C LEU A 125 -4.69 -8.15 -1.60
N ALA A 126 -3.82 -8.06 -0.61
CA ALA A 126 -3.36 -6.80 -0.05
C ALA A 126 -1.85 -6.67 -0.33
N VAL A 127 -1.41 -5.47 -0.70
CA VAL A 127 -0.06 -5.20 -1.18
C VAL A 127 0.48 -3.94 -0.51
N TYR A 128 1.74 -4.00 -0.06
CA TYR A 128 2.49 -2.86 0.45
C TYR A 128 3.63 -2.51 -0.50
N VAL A 129 3.72 -1.24 -0.89
CA VAL A 129 4.75 -0.72 -1.80
C VAL A 129 5.82 0.02 -1.02
N GLU A 130 7.08 -0.30 -1.25
CA GLU A 130 8.22 0.37 -0.62
C GLU A 130 9.35 0.53 -1.63
N ASN A 131 9.96 1.71 -1.68
CA ASN A 131 11.12 1.98 -2.56
C ASN A 131 10.90 1.58 -4.03
N ASN A 132 9.70 1.82 -4.55
CA ASN A 132 9.26 1.43 -5.89
C ASN A 132 9.25 -0.09 -6.16
N LYS A 133 9.05 -0.90 -5.12
CA LYS A 133 8.90 -2.36 -5.19
C LYS A 133 7.81 -2.87 -4.26
N ILE A 134 7.44 -4.14 -4.40
CA ILE A 134 6.54 -4.84 -3.48
C ILE A 134 7.33 -5.23 -2.23
N GLY A 135 7.03 -4.60 -1.10
CA GLY A 135 7.67 -4.91 0.19
C GLY A 135 6.90 -5.92 1.03
N SER A 136 5.60 -6.08 0.75
CA SER A 136 4.78 -7.12 1.37
C SER A 136 3.57 -7.42 0.51
N PHE A 137 3.10 -8.66 0.51
CA PHE A 137 1.79 -9.02 0.00
C PHE A 137 1.14 -10.10 0.87
N THR A 138 -0.19 -10.12 0.92
CA THR A 138 -0.92 -11.16 1.62
C THR A 138 -2.21 -11.49 0.90
N LEU A 139 -2.47 -12.79 0.76
CA LEU A 139 -3.78 -13.27 0.36
C LEU A 139 -4.78 -12.98 1.47
N VAL A 140 -5.98 -12.52 1.09
CA VAL A 140 -7.02 -12.16 2.05
C VAL A 140 -8.06 -13.27 2.07
N SER A 141 -7.95 -14.18 3.03
CA SER A 141 -8.92 -15.26 3.21
C SER A 141 -10.06 -14.82 4.13
N LYS A 142 -11.30 -15.19 3.77
CA LYS A 142 -12.46 -14.99 4.64
C LYS A 142 -12.44 -16.06 5.74
N GLY A 143 -11.93 -15.71 6.92
CA GLY A 143 -11.82 -16.67 8.03
C GLY A 143 -11.73 -16.07 9.44
N GLY A 144 -11.97 -14.76 9.60
CA GLY A 144 -11.93 -14.09 10.91
C GLY A 144 -10.53 -13.94 11.52
N ARG A 145 -9.48 -14.29 10.78
CA ARG A 145 -8.09 -13.99 11.13
C ARG A 145 -7.66 -12.72 10.42
N LYS A 146 -6.99 -11.82 11.14
CA LYS A 146 -6.50 -10.57 10.57
C LYS A 146 -5.47 -10.86 9.48
N ALA A 147 -5.48 -10.06 8.42
CA ALA A 147 -4.41 -10.04 7.43
C ALA A 147 -3.26 -9.19 7.98
N HIS A 148 -2.06 -9.77 8.05
CA HIS A 148 -0.86 -9.11 8.58
C HIS A 148 0.05 -8.72 7.42
N PHE A 149 0.54 -7.48 7.42
CA PHE A 149 1.59 -7.07 6.50
C PHE A 149 2.96 -7.26 7.14
N VAL A 150 3.79 -8.12 6.56
CA VAL A 150 5.15 -8.34 7.02
C VAL A 150 6.12 -7.99 5.90
N ARG A 151 7.11 -7.16 6.19
CA ARG A 151 8.22 -6.91 5.25
C ARG A 151 9.04 -8.17 5.10
N TYR A 152 9.40 -8.49 3.87
CA TYR A 152 10.37 -9.53 3.56
C TYR A 152 11.77 -8.98 3.55
#